data_AF-A0A7R9HCC3-F1
#
_entry.id   AF-A0A7R9HCC3-F1
#
_cell.length_a   1.000
_cell.length_b   1.000
_cell.length_c   1.000
_cell.angle_alpha   90.00
_cell.angle_beta   90.00
_cell.angle_gamma   90.00
#
_symmetry.space_group_name_H-M   'P 1'
#
loop_
_entity.id
_entity.type
_entity.pdbx_description
1 polymer ?
#
loop_
_entity_poly.entity_id
_entity_poly.type
_entity_poly.pdbx_seq_one_letter_code
_entity_poly.pdbx_strand_id
1 'polypeptide(L)'
;MTSEGTEILSKKDLEDVLSTSIGGFGVWNEETSGTSVQVESFKVTSLVKPGDNYASKIMAVDVTLAENHRRLSLVAKLVPQSEALKQMLNSSTIFEKEISFYSLILPRLDEIQRERRLPTRELVDIFPTYYGSRSPGDGTFVLLIENLKPLGYKMANRVSGLDLDHLTLVVSQMARFHALGVAVKIQKPLIFRNMVKETIPPPSPQEVG
;
A
#
# COMPACT_ATOMS: atom_id res chain seq x y z
N MET A 1 -7.48 -35.06 -11.82
CA MET A 1 -8.25 -34.43 -10.73
C MET A 1 -7.59 -33.10 -10.44
N THR A 2 -8.14 -32.04 -11.01
CA THR A 2 -7.69 -30.66 -10.79
C THR A 2 -8.02 -30.29 -9.35
N SER A 3 -7.01 -30.07 -8.52
CA SER A 3 -7.19 -29.39 -7.24
C SER A 3 -7.87 -28.05 -7.54
N GLU A 4 -9.08 -27.86 -7.04
CA GLU A 4 -9.71 -26.53 -6.98
C GLU A 4 -8.75 -25.61 -6.22
N GLY A 5 -7.95 -24.86 -6.97
CA GLY A 5 -7.11 -23.82 -6.40
C GLY A 5 -8.05 -22.76 -5.88
N THR A 6 -8.15 -22.63 -4.56
CA THR A 6 -8.86 -21.52 -3.92
C THR A 6 -8.42 -20.23 -4.59
N GLU A 7 -9.34 -19.54 -5.26
CA GLU A 7 -9.06 -18.30 -5.96
C GLU A 7 -8.57 -17.28 -4.92
N ILE A 8 -7.28 -16.93 -5.00
CA ILE A 8 -6.58 -16.14 -3.96
C ILE A 8 -7.06 -14.68 -3.95
N LEU A 9 -7.58 -14.22 -5.08
CA LEU A 9 -8.12 -12.88 -5.29
C LEU A 9 -9.22 -12.99 -6.34
N SER A 10 -10.46 -12.72 -5.96
CA SER A 10 -11.62 -12.78 -6.84
C SER A 10 -11.91 -11.43 -7.51
N LYS A 11 -12.73 -11.44 -8.56
CA LYS A 11 -13.28 -10.22 -9.17
C LYS A 11 -13.95 -9.32 -8.13
N LYS A 12 -14.74 -9.90 -7.23
CA LYS A 12 -15.44 -9.17 -6.18
C LYS A 12 -14.47 -8.49 -5.22
N ASP A 13 -13.38 -9.16 -4.84
CA ASP A 13 -12.36 -8.54 -3.98
C ASP A 13 -11.74 -7.30 -4.63
N LEU A 14 -11.49 -7.35 -5.95
CA LEU A 14 -10.99 -6.20 -6.71
C LEU A 14 -12.02 -5.06 -6.77
N GLU A 15 -13.28 -5.37 -7.07
CA GLU A 15 -14.36 -4.37 -7.14
C GLU A 15 -14.59 -3.72 -5.78
N ASP A 16 -14.64 -4.51 -4.69
CA ASP A 16 -14.79 -4.02 -3.32
C ASP A 16 -13.64 -3.08 -2.96
N VAL A 17 -12.39 -3.50 -3.19
CA VAL A 17 -11.20 -2.72 -2.83
C VAL A 17 -11.08 -1.44 -3.67
N LEU A 18 -11.33 -1.52 -4.97
CA LEU A 18 -11.24 -0.35 -5.86
C LEU A 18 -12.39 0.63 -5.60
N SER A 19 -13.55 0.15 -5.13
CA SER A 19 -14.68 1.01 -4.74
C SER A 19 -14.46 1.72 -3.41
N THR A 20 -13.58 1.21 -2.52
CA THR A 20 -13.20 1.89 -1.27
C THR A 20 -12.09 2.93 -1.45
N SER A 21 -11.65 3.18 -2.69
CA SER A 21 -10.73 4.27 -3.01
C SER A 21 -11.35 5.62 -2.64
N ILE A 22 -11.17 6.07 -1.41
CA ILE A 22 -11.50 7.44 -1.01
C ILE A 22 -10.53 8.34 -1.78
N GLY A 23 -11.05 9.05 -2.79
CA GLY A 23 -10.39 10.11 -3.57
C GLY A 23 -8.87 10.25 -3.36
N GLY A 24 -8.11 9.28 -3.87
CA GLY A 24 -6.66 9.20 -3.69
C GLY A 24 -5.94 9.41 -5.01
N PHE A 25 -5.23 10.54 -5.10
CA PHE A 25 -4.13 10.87 -6.01
C PHE A 25 -4.28 10.46 -7.48
N GLY A 26 -4.72 11.42 -8.31
CA GLY A 26 -4.50 11.42 -9.76
C GLY A 26 -5.26 10.37 -10.59
N VAL A 27 -5.86 9.36 -9.96
CA VAL A 27 -6.57 8.28 -10.64
C VAL A 27 -8.08 8.49 -10.63
N TRP A 28 -8.61 9.13 -9.58
CA TRP A 28 -10.04 9.35 -9.38
C TRP A 28 -10.27 10.86 -9.23
N ASN A 29 -10.97 11.49 -10.18
CA ASN A 29 -11.42 12.88 -10.02
C ASN A 29 -12.47 12.95 -8.90
N GLU A 30 -12.68 14.12 -8.29
CA GLU A 30 -13.73 14.35 -7.26
C GLU A 30 -15.13 13.85 -7.69
N GLU A 31 -15.39 13.73 -8.99
CA GLU A 31 -16.61 13.15 -9.58
C GLU A 31 -16.79 11.62 -9.41
N THR A 32 -15.76 10.88 -9.00
CA THR A 32 -15.81 9.41 -8.89
C THR A 32 -15.96 8.89 -7.46
N SER A 33 -16.10 9.80 -6.49
CA SER A 33 -16.36 9.44 -5.10
C SER A 33 -17.79 8.89 -4.95
N GLY A 34 -17.92 7.55 -4.90
CA GLY A 34 -19.21 6.86 -4.75
C GLY A 34 -19.67 6.05 -5.97
N THR A 35 -18.86 5.96 -7.02
CA THR A 35 -19.18 5.12 -8.19
C THR A 35 -18.84 3.66 -7.90
N SER A 36 -19.76 2.74 -8.21
CA SER A 36 -19.48 1.29 -8.17
C SER A 36 -18.43 0.96 -9.22
N VAL A 37 -17.22 0.58 -8.79
CA VAL A 37 -16.17 0.16 -9.72
C VAL A 37 -16.49 -1.23 -10.24
N GLN A 38 -16.67 -1.35 -11.56
CA GLN A 38 -16.88 -2.64 -12.23
C GLN A 38 -15.61 -3.10 -12.95
N VAL A 39 -15.21 -4.34 -12.70
CA VAL A 39 -14.06 -4.97 -13.35
C VAL A 39 -14.55 -5.74 -14.58
N GLU A 40 -14.10 -5.34 -15.77
CA GLU A 40 -14.40 -6.07 -17.01
C GLU A 40 -13.61 -7.38 -17.07
N SER A 41 -12.30 -7.29 -16.86
CA SER A 41 -11.38 -8.43 -16.87
C SER A 41 -10.20 -8.16 -15.96
N PHE A 42 -9.58 -9.23 -15.44
CA PHE A 42 -8.37 -9.14 -14.66
C PHE A 42 -7.46 -10.35 -14.88
N LYS A 43 -6.16 -10.16 -14.68
CA LYS A 43 -5.15 -11.20 -14.73
C LYS A 43 -4.26 -11.11 -13.51
N VAL A 44 -4.13 -12.23 -12.79
CA VAL A 44 -3.27 -12.34 -11.62
C VAL A 44 -2.05 -13.18 -11.95
N THR A 45 -0.86 -12.69 -11.61
CA THR A 45 0.40 -13.43 -11.76
C THR A 45 1.28 -13.29 -10.52
N SER A 46 2.22 -14.21 -10.29
CA SER A 46 3.21 -14.03 -9.22
C SER A 46 4.15 -12.87 -9.58
N LEU A 47 4.25 -11.87 -8.72
CA LEU A 47 5.14 -10.71 -8.98
C LEU A 47 6.61 -11.05 -8.69
N VAL A 48 6.86 -11.97 -7.77
CA VAL A 48 8.20 -12.30 -7.29
C VAL A 48 8.52 -13.78 -7.52
N LYS A 49 9.81 -14.11 -7.43
CA LYS A 49 10.26 -15.49 -7.42
C LYS A 49 9.91 -16.16 -6.08
N PRO A 50 9.73 -17.49 -6.04
CA PRO A 50 9.63 -18.22 -4.79
C PRO A 50 10.81 -17.88 -3.86
N GLY A 51 10.52 -17.47 -2.62
CA GLY A 51 11.53 -17.11 -1.61
C GLY A 51 11.87 -15.61 -1.50
N ASP A 52 11.41 -14.76 -2.41
CA ASP A 52 11.59 -13.30 -2.31
C ASP A 52 10.50 -12.60 -1.45
N ASN A 53 9.46 -13.34 -1.07
CA ASN A 53 8.35 -12.90 -0.24
C ASN A 53 8.45 -13.49 1.18
N TYR A 54 8.81 -12.66 2.16
CA TYR A 54 9.01 -13.10 3.54
C TYR A 54 7.78 -12.98 4.43
N ALA A 55 7.00 -11.91 4.26
CA ALA A 55 5.91 -11.56 5.19
C ALA A 55 4.51 -11.45 4.55
N SER A 56 4.43 -11.49 3.23
CA SER A 56 3.17 -11.35 2.49
C SER A 56 3.21 -12.16 1.21
N LYS A 57 2.04 -12.50 0.68
CA LYS A 57 1.90 -13.01 -0.68
C LYS A 57 1.71 -11.82 -1.60
N ILE A 58 2.70 -11.57 -2.48
CA ILE A 58 2.71 -10.44 -3.40
C ILE A 58 2.39 -10.94 -4.82
N MET A 59 1.34 -10.39 -5.42
CA MET A 59 0.85 -10.74 -6.76
C MET A 59 0.81 -9.50 -7.65
N ALA A 60 1.10 -9.66 -8.94
CA ALA A 60 0.83 -8.64 -9.94
C ALA A 60 -0.61 -8.84 -10.43
N VAL A 61 -1.36 -7.75 -10.53
CA VAL A 61 -2.76 -7.76 -10.96
C VAL A 61 -2.91 -6.72 -12.06
N ASP A 62 -3.19 -7.17 -13.28
CA ASP A 62 -3.59 -6.29 -14.37
C ASP A 62 -5.12 -6.29 -14.45
N VAL A 63 -5.75 -5.12 -14.33
CA VAL A 63 -7.21 -4.95 -14.27
C VAL A 63 -7.66 -4.05 -15.40
N THR A 64 -8.74 -4.41 -16.09
CA THR A 64 -9.46 -3.53 -17.03
C THR A 64 -10.81 -3.16 -16.42
N LEU A 65 -11.06 -1.85 -16.28
CA LEU A 65 -12.32 -1.33 -15.74
C LEU A 65 -13.38 -1.23 -16.83
N ALA A 66 -14.63 -1.59 -16.52
CA ALA A 66 -15.71 -1.64 -17.51
C ALA A 66 -16.19 -0.25 -17.96
N GLU A 67 -16.14 0.75 -17.08
CA GLU A 67 -16.69 2.09 -17.34
C GLU A 67 -15.98 2.83 -18.49
N ASN A 68 -14.66 2.67 -18.59
CA ASN A 68 -13.81 3.43 -19.49
C ASN A 68 -12.71 2.60 -20.16
N HIS A 69 -12.76 1.27 -20.03
CA HIS A 69 -11.72 0.33 -20.49
C HIS A 69 -10.31 0.70 -19.99
N ARG A 70 -10.21 1.46 -18.88
CA ARG A 70 -8.94 1.86 -18.30
C ARG A 70 -8.23 0.63 -17.75
N ARG A 71 -6.96 0.51 -18.12
CA ARG A 71 -6.08 -0.55 -17.63
C ARG A 71 -5.28 -0.04 -16.44
N LEU A 72 -5.31 -0.79 -15.36
CA LEU A 72 -4.50 -0.58 -14.16
C LEU A 72 -3.52 -1.74 -14.03
N SER A 73 -2.25 -1.44 -13.76
CA SER A 73 -1.28 -2.46 -13.35
C SER A 73 -0.97 -2.27 -11.87
N LEU A 74 -1.34 -3.26 -11.08
CA LEU A 74 -1.38 -3.20 -9.63
C LEU A 74 -0.53 -4.30 -9.00
N VAL A 75 -0.15 -4.06 -7.75
CA VAL A 75 0.39 -5.07 -6.84
C VAL A 75 -0.65 -5.34 -5.78
N ALA A 76 -1.07 -6.61 -5.66
CA ALA A 76 -1.86 -7.08 -4.54
C ALA A 76 -0.94 -7.66 -3.46
N LYS A 77 -0.94 -7.04 -2.28
CA LYS A 77 -0.33 -7.58 -1.07
C LYS A 77 -1.39 -8.28 -0.23
N LEU A 78 -1.16 -9.56 0.05
CA LEU A 78 -2.10 -10.44 0.73
C LEU A 78 -1.43 -11.08 1.94
N VAL A 79 -2.24 -11.47 2.93
CA VAL A 79 -1.75 -12.27 4.06
C VAL A 79 -1.14 -13.58 3.57
N PRO A 80 -0.02 -14.07 4.15
CA PRO A 80 0.45 -15.42 3.89
C PRO A 80 -0.64 -16.46 4.18
N GLN A 81 -0.69 -17.55 3.39
CA GLN A 81 -1.68 -18.61 3.61
C GLN A 81 -1.36 -19.51 4.82
N SER A 82 -0.10 -19.52 5.28
CA SER A 82 0.32 -20.33 6.44
C SER A 82 -0.08 -19.64 7.74
N GLU A 83 -0.96 -20.26 8.52
CA GLU A 83 -1.35 -19.76 9.86
C GLU A 83 -0.15 -19.62 10.81
N ALA A 84 0.79 -20.57 10.76
CA ALA A 84 2.03 -20.48 11.53
C ALA A 84 2.83 -19.22 11.18
N LEU A 85 2.93 -18.90 9.89
CA LEU A 85 3.62 -17.68 9.44
C LEU A 85 2.84 -16.41 9.81
N LYS A 86 1.50 -16.44 9.77
CA LYS A 86 0.65 -15.33 10.21
C LYS A 86 0.88 -14.98 11.68
N GLN A 87 0.91 -16.00 12.54
CA GLN A 87 1.14 -15.85 13.97
C GLN A 87 2.58 -15.39 14.26
N MET A 88 3.57 -16.04 13.66
CA MET A 88 4.98 -15.71 13.87
C MET A 88 5.31 -14.25 13.51
N LEU A 89 4.67 -13.70 12.49
CA LEU A 89 4.92 -12.34 12.01
C LEU A 89 3.98 -11.29 12.61
N ASN A 90 3.02 -11.66 13.45
CA ASN A 90 1.90 -10.78 13.83
C ASN A 90 1.29 -10.09 12.60
N SER A 91 1.02 -10.87 11.54
CA SER A 91 0.69 -10.35 10.22
C SER A 91 -0.45 -9.34 10.25
N SER A 92 -1.51 -9.59 11.02
CA SER A 92 -2.65 -8.65 11.14
C SER A 92 -2.20 -7.25 11.55
N THR A 93 -1.33 -7.13 12.57
CA THR A 93 -0.76 -5.86 13.01
C THR A 93 0.10 -5.18 11.95
N ILE A 94 0.94 -5.95 11.22
CA ILE A 94 1.77 -5.39 10.14
C ILE A 94 0.88 -4.82 9.02
N PHE A 95 -0.14 -5.57 8.64
CA PHE A 95 -1.05 -5.21 7.56
C PHE A 95 -1.95 -4.02 7.92
N GLU A 96 -2.47 -3.96 9.15
CA GLU A 96 -3.22 -2.80 9.66
C GLU A 96 -2.36 -1.52 9.66
N LYS A 97 -1.10 -1.63 10.06
CA LYS A 97 -0.14 -0.51 9.99
C LYS A 97 0.10 -0.07 8.55
N GLU A 98 0.26 -1.02 7.63
CA GLU A 98 0.46 -0.72 6.22
C GLU A 98 -0.76 -0.04 5.59
N ILE A 99 -1.98 -0.51 5.87
CA ILE A 99 -3.22 0.18 5.46
C ILE A 99 -3.24 1.58 6.04
N SER A 100 -3.08 1.72 7.36
CA SER A 100 -3.17 3.03 8.03
C SER A 100 -2.15 4.00 7.45
N PHE A 101 -0.96 3.52 7.10
CA PHE A 101 0.03 4.33 6.41
C PHE A 101 -0.49 4.86 5.07
N TYR A 102 -0.98 4.00 4.18
CA TYR A 102 -1.43 4.42 2.86
C TYR A 102 -2.77 5.17 2.85
N SER A 103 -3.73 4.79 3.70
CA SER A 103 -5.08 5.34 3.69
C SER A 103 -5.24 6.59 4.55
N LEU A 104 -4.41 6.79 5.58
CA LEU A 104 -4.53 7.91 6.53
C LEU A 104 -3.27 8.78 6.56
N ILE A 105 -2.09 8.17 6.76
CA ILE A 105 -0.85 8.93 7.00
C ILE A 105 -0.37 9.61 5.73
N LEU A 106 -0.22 8.87 4.63
CA LEU A 106 0.30 9.37 3.37
C LEU A 106 -0.52 10.55 2.81
N PRO A 107 -1.87 10.47 2.72
CA PRO A 107 -2.70 11.61 2.30
C PRO A 107 -2.49 12.86 3.16
N ARG A 108 -2.33 12.68 4.47
CA ARG A 108 -2.16 13.78 5.42
C ARG A 108 -0.77 14.39 5.35
N LEU A 109 0.27 13.59 5.09
CA LEU A 109 1.61 14.10 4.80
C LEU A 109 1.56 14.99 3.55
N ASP A 110 0.92 14.52 2.48
CA ASP A 110 0.81 15.29 1.24
C ASP A 110 0.00 16.57 1.38
N GLU A 111 -1.08 16.56 2.15
CA GLU A 111 -1.83 17.78 2.48
C GLU A 111 -0.94 18.81 3.18
N ILE A 112 -0.14 18.38 4.17
CA ILE A 112 0.77 19.28 4.89
C ILE A 112 1.85 19.83 3.96
N GLN A 113 2.38 19.01 3.04
CA GLN A 113 3.33 19.48 2.02
C GLN A 113 2.70 20.53 1.09
N ARG A 114 1.45 20.32 0.66
CA ARG A 114 0.68 21.27 -0.18
C ARG A 114 0.36 22.58 0.52
N GLU A 115 -0.06 22.53 1.79
CA GLU A 115 -0.31 23.73 2.60
C GLU A 115 0.92 24.64 2.67
N ARG A 116 2.12 24.05 2.67
CA ARG A 116 3.40 24.77 2.69
C ARG A 116 3.87 25.25 1.34
N ARG A 117 3.15 24.91 0.26
CA ARG A 117 3.45 25.32 -1.11
C ARG A 117 4.91 25.01 -1.47
N LEU A 118 5.41 23.87 -1.00
CA LEU A 118 6.75 23.43 -1.32
C LEU A 118 6.88 23.25 -2.85
N PRO A 119 8.00 23.64 -3.45
CA PRO A 119 8.21 23.38 -4.88
C PRO A 119 8.24 21.86 -5.12
N THR A 120 7.82 21.42 -6.31
CA THR A 120 7.70 19.99 -6.64
C THR A 120 8.97 19.19 -6.33
N ARG A 121 10.15 19.75 -6.60
CA ARG A 121 11.46 19.13 -6.31
C ARG A 121 11.74 18.91 -4.82
N GLU A 122 10.94 19.53 -3.95
CA GLU A 122 11.04 19.42 -2.49
C GLU A 122 9.93 18.58 -1.86
N LEU A 123 8.98 18.10 -2.65
CA LEU A 123 7.98 17.16 -2.16
C LEU A 123 8.63 15.80 -1.90
N VAL A 124 8.25 15.17 -0.81
CA VAL A 124 8.46 13.76 -0.55
C VAL A 124 7.35 13.03 -1.30
N ASP A 125 7.69 12.53 -2.48
CA ASP A 125 6.81 11.75 -3.36
C ASP A 125 7.59 10.50 -3.81
N ILE A 126 7.65 9.52 -2.91
CA ILE A 126 8.49 8.32 -3.03
C ILE A 126 7.69 7.02 -2.80
N PHE A 127 6.37 7.13 -2.72
CA PHE A 127 5.48 6.01 -2.42
C PHE A 127 4.64 5.69 -3.65
N PRO A 128 4.38 4.40 -3.94
CA PRO A 128 3.50 4.03 -5.05
C PRO A 128 2.08 4.53 -4.80
N THR A 129 1.33 4.77 -5.87
CA THR A 129 -0.07 5.16 -5.77
C THR A 129 -0.87 4.10 -5.00
N TYR A 130 -1.67 4.53 -4.02
CA TYR A 130 -2.59 3.67 -3.28
C TYR A 130 -3.94 3.56 -4.00
N TYR A 131 -4.38 2.34 -4.25
CA TYR A 131 -5.63 2.05 -4.97
C TYR A 131 -6.74 1.50 -4.08
N GLY A 132 -6.50 1.31 -2.79
CA GLY A 132 -7.50 0.79 -1.86
C GLY A 132 -7.01 -0.41 -1.06
N SER A 133 -7.78 -0.74 -0.03
CA SER A 133 -7.55 -1.93 0.77
C SER A 133 -8.84 -2.47 1.39
N ARG A 134 -8.78 -3.72 1.86
CA ARG A 134 -9.84 -4.39 2.62
C ARG A 134 -9.23 -5.16 3.79
N SER A 135 -9.81 -4.98 4.97
CA SER A 135 -9.49 -5.75 6.19
C SER A 135 -10.80 -6.08 6.93
N PRO A 136 -11.50 -7.18 6.61
CA PRO A 136 -12.82 -7.48 7.15
C PRO A 136 -12.82 -7.95 8.62
N GLY A 137 -11.66 -8.06 9.27
CA GLY A 137 -11.52 -8.70 10.59
C GLY A 137 -11.63 -10.23 10.56
N ASP A 138 -11.79 -10.83 9.38
CA ASP A 138 -11.87 -12.29 9.15
C ASP A 138 -10.50 -12.95 8.89
N GLY A 139 -9.42 -12.19 9.08
CA GLY A 139 -8.05 -12.66 8.79
C GLY A 139 -7.69 -12.70 7.30
N THR A 140 -8.58 -12.19 6.42
CA THR A 140 -8.26 -11.89 5.02
C THR A 140 -7.86 -10.42 4.89
N PHE A 141 -6.92 -10.14 4.01
CA PHE A 141 -6.45 -8.77 3.76
C PHE A 141 -6.05 -8.63 2.31
N VAL A 142 -6.42 -7.50 1.73
CA VAL A 142 -5.99 -7.10 0.39
C VAL A 142 -5.57 -5.64 0.45
N LEU A 143 -4.37 -5.34 -0.03
CA LEU A 143 -3.91 -3.99 -0.32
C LEU A 143 -3.51 -3.92 -1.78
N LEU A 144 -4.12 -2.99 -2.52
CA LEU A 144 -3.79 -2.69 -3.91
C LEU A 144 -2.98 -1.40 -3.98
N ILE A 145 -1.78 -1.49 -4.53
CA ILE A 145 -0.90 -0.35 -4.81
C ILE A 145 -0.40 -0.43 -6.26
N GLU A 146 0.16 0.66 -6.74
CA GLU A 146 0.72 0.75 -8.09
C GLU A 146 1.81 -0.29 -8.35
N ASN A 147 1.74 -0.95 -9.51
CA ASN A 147 2.85 -1.74 -10.02
C ASN A 147 3.84 -0.82 -10.75
N LEU A 148 5.04 -0.69 -10.17
CA LEU A 148 6.10 0.12 -10.74
C LEU A 148 6.91 -0.61 -11.83
N LYS A 149 6.77 -1.93 -12.01
CA LYS A 149 7.54 -2.67 -13.03
C LYS A 149 7.27 -2.19 -14.46
N PRO A 150 6.02 -1.91 -14.89
CA PRO A 150 5.74 -1.34 -16.20
C PRO A 150 6.43 0.02 -16.45
N LEU A 151 6.71 0.78 -15.38
CA LEU A 151 7.46 2.05 -15.46
C LEU A 151 8.98 1.83 -15.53
N GLY A 152 9.46 0.58 -15.60
CA GLY A 152 10.88 0.23 -15.72
C GLY A 152 11.62 0.05 -14.40
N TYR A 153 10.93 0.18 -13.24
CA TYR A 153 11.54 -0.06 -11.94
C TYR A 153 11.92 -1.53 -11.75
N LYS A 154 13.05 -1.75 -11.08
CA LYS A 154 13.62 -3.08 -10.84
C LYS A 154 14.06 -3.19 -9.38
N MET A 155 13.94 -4.39 -8.83
CA MET A 155 14.53 -4.68 -7.51
C MET A 155 16.04 -4.74 -7.62
N ALA A 156 16.72 -3.99 -6.74
CA ALA A 156 18.17 -4.09 -6.58
C ALA A 156 18.57 -5.49 -6.08
N ASN A 157 19.77 -5.94 -6.47
CA ASN A 157 20.32 -7.19 -5.98
C ASN A 157 20.74 -7.01 -4.50
N ARG A 158 20.06 -7.70 -3.59
CA ARG A 158 20.32 -7.60 -2.14
C ARG A 158 21.74 -7.99 -1.70
N VAL A 159 22.44 -8.80 -2.50
CA VAL A 159 23.82 -9.26 -2.21
C VAL A 159 24.82 -8.21 -2.67
N SER A 160 24.60 -7.62 -3.85
CA SER A 160 25.47 -6.58 -4.40
C SER A 160 25.23 -5.20 -3.79
N GLY A 161 24.06 -4.96 -3.21
CA GLY A 161 23.68 -3.66 -2.66
C GLY A 161 23.31 -2.63 -3.74
N LEU A 162 23.26 -1.36 -3.33
CA LEU A 162 23.04 -0.21 -4.21
C LEU A 162 24.39 0.40 -4.61
N ASP A 163 24.49 0.90 -5.84
CA ASP A 163 25.60 1.80 -6.21
C ASP A 163 25.48 3.15 -5.50
N LEU A 164 26.53 3.97 -5.62
CA LEU A 164 26.62 5.24 -4.91
C LEU A 164 25.48 6.20 -5.28
N ASP A 165 25.13 6.29 -6.57
CA ASP A 165 24.10 7.22 -7.04
C ASP A 165 22.72 6.85 -6.48
N HIS A 166 22.36 5.56 -6.54
CA HIS A 166 21.12 5.06 -5.95
C HIS A 166 21.12 5.20 -4.42
N LEU A 167 22.24 4.93 -3.76
CA LEU A 167 22.36 5.08 -2.31
C LEU A 167 22.19 6.54 -1.89
N THR A 168 22.83 7.48 -2.58
CA THR A 168 22.68 8.92 -2.34
C THR A 168 21.23 9.35 -2.53
N LEU A 169 20.55 8.87 -3.57
CA LEU A 169 19.13 9.13 -3.79
C LEU A 169 18.28 8.61 -2.62
N VAL A 170 18.45 7.34 -2.23
CA VAL A 170 17.68 6.71 -1.14
C VAL A 170 17.90 7.45 0.18
N VAL A 171 19.15 7.72 0.56
CA VAL A 171 19.47 8.41 1.82
C VAL A 171 18.92 9.83 1.83
N SER A 172 19.03 10.55 0.71
CA SER A 172 18.47 11.90 0.56
C SER A 172 16.94 11.87 0.76
N GLN A 173 16.24 10.97 0.09
CA GLN A 173 14.78 10.85 0.22
C GLN A 173 14.33 10.42 1.62
N MET A 174 15.05 9.48 2.26
CA MET A 174 14.80 9.09 3.64
C MET A 174 14.99 10.28 4.61
N ALA A 175 16.04 11.08 4.42
CA ALA A 175 16.28 12.26 5.24
C ALA A 175 15.13 13.27 5.10
N ARG A 176 14.63 13.50 3.88
CA ARG A 176 13.47 14.38 3.64
C ARG A 176 12.19 13.83 4.30
N PHE A 177 11.92 12.53 4.15
CA PHE A 177 10.77 11.88 4.78
C PHE A 177 10.80 11.99 6.31
N HIS A 178 11.96 11.75 6.94
CA HIS A 178 12.13 11.94 8.38
C HIS A 178 11.97 13.41 8.79
N ALA A 179 12.56 14.34 8.04
CA ALA A 179 12.43 15.77 8.30
C ALA A 179 10.97 16.23 8.22
N LEU A 180 10.20 15.70 7.26
CA LEU A 180 8.75 15.95 7.16
C LEU A 180 8.03 15.49 8.42
N GLY A 181 8.26 14.26 8.89
CA GLY A 181 7.65 13.76 10.13
C GLY A 181 7.97 14.63 11.35
N VAL A 182 9.22 15.06 11.50
CA VAL A 182 9.64 15.99 12.57
C VAL A 182 8.96 17.35 12.43
N ALA A 183 8.87 17.89 11.20
CA ALA A 183 8.18 19.14 10.94
C ALA A 183 6.69 19.05 11.32
N VAL A 184 6.00 17.96 10.97
CA VAL A 184 4.61 17.70 11.41
C VAL A 184 4.52 17.67 12.93
N LYS A 185 5.43 16.96 13.61
CA LYS A 185 5.46 16.88 15.08
C LYS A 185 5.60 18.25 15.75
N ILE A 186 6.51 19.10 15.25
CA ILE A 186 6.77 20.42 15.84
C ILE A 186 5.62 21.39 15.54
N GLN A 187 5.16 21.41 14.29
CA GLN A 187 4.30 22.47 13.79
C GLN A 187 2.81 22.13 13.93
N LYS A 188 2.47 20.83 13.92
CA LYS A 188 1.09 20.33 14.06
C LYS A 188 1.01 19.16 15.05
N PRO A 189 1.36 19.37 16.33
CA PRO A 189 1.54 18.30 17.32
C PRO A 189 0.29 17.46 17.58
N LEU A 190 -0.92 18.03 17.47
CA LEU A 190 -2.16 17.27 17.62
C LEU A 190 -2.39 16.31 16.44
N ILE A 191 -2.14 16.76 15.22
CA ILE A 191 -2.22 15.90 14.03
C ILE A 191 -1.19 14.76 14.15
N PHE A 192 0.05 15.10 14.49
CA PHE A 192 1.10 14.09 14.70
C PHE A 192 0.68 13.05 15.75
N ARG A 193 0.09 13.48 16.86
CA ARG A 193 -0.37 12.57 17.91
C ARG A 193 -1.49 11.65 17.41
N ASN A 194 -2.42 12.16 16.61
CA ASN A 194 -3.51 11.37 16.05
C ASN A 194 -2.97 10.35 15.02
N MET A 195 -2.08 10.78 14.12
CA MET A 195 -1.35 9.90 13.19
C MET A 195 -0.67 8.74 13.94
N VAL A 196 0.08 9.03 14.99
CA VAL A 196 0.77 7.99 15.77
C VAL A 196 -0.23 7.05 16.45
N LYS A 197 -1.30 7.57 17.05
CA LYS A 197 -2.34 6.75 17.69
C LYS A 197 -3.03 5.81 16.69
N GLU A 198 -3.33 6.29 15.49
CA GLU A 198 -3.98 5.51 14.43
C GLU A 198 -3.08 4.36 13.92
N THR A 199 -1.76 4.45 14.11
CA THR A 199 -0.79 3.42 13.68
C THR A 199 -0.37 2.45 14.79
N ILE A 200 -0.76 2.68 16.04
CA ILE A 200 -0.46 1.80 17.16
C ILE A 200 -1.73 0.96 17.42
N PRO A 201 -1.74 -0.34 17.06
CA PRO A 201 -2.87 -1.17 17.43
C PRO A 201 -3.02 -1.19 18.95
N PRO A 202 -4.26 -1.31 19.46
CA PRO A 202 -4.47 -1.50 20.89
C PRO A 202 -3.68 -2.72 21.37
N PRO A 203 -3.18 -2.71 22.63
CA PRO A 203 -2.48 -3.86 23.19
C PRO A 203 -3.34 -5.11 23.04
N SER A 204 -2.70 -6.23 22.74
CA SER A 204 -3.41 -7.50 22.60
C SER A 204 -4.10 -7.87 23.92
N PRO A 205 -5.25 -8.56 23.90
CA PRO A 205 -5.94 -8.96 25.13
C PRO A 205 -5.06 -9.79 26.09
N GLN A 206 -4.01 -10.43 25.57
CA GLN A 206 -3.04 -11.23 26.34
C GLN A 206 -2.00 -10.38 27.08
N GLU A 207 -1.88 -9.09 26.75
CA GLU A 207 -1.02 -8.11 27.43
C GLU A 207 -1.77 -7.35 28.53
N VAL A 208 -3.07 -7.64 28.72
CA VAL A 208 -3.94 -7.02 29.72
C VAL A 208 -4.43 -8.08 30.71
N GLY A 209 -3.54 -8.53 31.59
CA GLY A 209 -3.88 -9.37 32.76
C GLY A 209 -3.24 -10.74 32.76
#